data_AF-W5PEW4-F1
#
_entry.id   AF-W5PEW4-F1
#
_cell.length_a   1.000
_cell.length_b   1.000
_cell.length_c   1.000
_cell.angle_alpha   90.00
_cell.angle_beta   90.00
_cell.angle_gamma   90.00
#
_symmetry.space_group_name_H-M   'P 1'
#
loop_
_entity.id
_entity.type
_entity.pdbx_description
1 polymer ?
#
loop_
_entity_poly.entity_id
_entity_poly.type
_entity_poly.pdbx_seq_one_letter_code
_entity_poly.pdbx_strand_id
1 'polypeptide(L)'
;PARISERRGWLDAALLLLQPEDVGQGASVSMAETESLPKLREDFRMQNKSVFILGASGETGRVLLKEILEQGLFSKVTLIGRRKLTLDEEAYKNVNQEVVDFEKLDDYASAFQGHDVGFCCLGTTRKKAGAEGFVRVDRDYVLKSAELAKSGGCKHFNLLSSKGADKSSNFLYLQVKGEVEARVEELKFDRYSIFRPGVLLCDRQESRPGEWLVRKFFGSLPESWASGHSVPVITVVRAMLNNAVRPSDKKKELLDNKVIHDLGKADDSLKP
;
A
#
# COMPACT_ATOMS: atom_id res chain seq x y z
N PRO A 1 -15.19 -29.02 -14.24
CA PRO A 1 -13.73 -29.01 -14.52
C PRO A 1 -13.03 -27.67 -14.15
N ALA A 2 -13.49 -26.52 -14.67
CA ALA A 2 -12.85 -25.21 -14.41
C ALA A 2 -12.89 -24.76 -12.93
N ARG A 3 -14.04 -24.91 -12.24
CA ARG A 3 -14.21 -24.55 -10.81
C ARG A 3 -13.33 -25.33 -9.82
N ILE A 4 -12.86 -26.53 -10.18
CA ILE A 4 -12.02 -27.38 -9.31
C ILE A 4 -10.55 -26.94 -9.43
N SER A 5 -10.11 -26.57 -10.63
CA SER A 5 -8.75 -26.02 -10.86
C SER A 5 -8.53 -24.67 -10.17
N GLU A 6 -9.56 -23.82 -10.13
CA GLU A 6 -9.49 -22.50 -9.49
C GLU A 6 -9.42 -22.56 -7.96
N ARG A 7 -10.11 -23.52 -7.32
CA ARG A 7 -10.02 -23.71 -5.86
C ARG A 7 -8.64 -24.18 -5.42
N ARG A 8 -7.98 -24.99 -6.25
CA ARG A 8 -6.61 -25.47 -6.02
C ARG A 8 -5.62 -24.31 -6.05
N GLY A 9 -5.68 -23.46 -7.09
CA GLY A 9 -4.79 -22.30 -7.20
C GLY A 9 -4.93 -21.26 -6.07
N TRP A 10 -6.12 -21.10 -5.48
CA TRP A 10 -6.30 -20.23 -4.31
C TRP A 10 -5.74 -20.83 -3.01
N LEU A 11 -5.86 -22.14 -2.82
CA LEU A 11 -5.29 -22.84 -1.67
C LEU A 11 -3.76 -22.86 -1.78
N ASP A 12 -3.22 -23.10 -2.97
CA ASP A 12 -1.77 -23.09 -3.21
C ASP A 12 -1.18 -21.68 -3.00
N ALA A 13 -1.89 -20.63 -3.43
CA ALA A 13 -1.53 -19.24 -3.18
C ALA A 13 -1.55 -18.86 -1.69
N ALA A 14 -2.59 -19.30 -0.98
CA ALA A 14 -2.67 -19.13 0.47
C ALA A 14 -1.54 -19.90 1.16
N LEU A 15 -1.21 -21.11 0.71
CA LEU A 15 -0.16 -21.95 1.27
C LEU A 15 1.24 -21.37 1.02
N LEU A 16 1.48 -20.77 -0.16
CA LEU A 16 2.71 -20.03 -0.48
C LEU A 16 2.91 -18.81 0.41
N LEU A 17 1.83 -18.09 0.76
CA LEU A 17 1.88 -17.00 1.73
C LEU A 17 2.12 -17.47 3.18
N LEU A 18 2.02 -18.79 3.44
CA LEU A 18 2.15 -19.42 4.76
C LEU A 18 3.45 -20.24 4.93
N GLN A 19 4.38 -20.19 3.97
CA GLN A 19 5.66 -20.90 4.12
C GLN A 19 6.57 -20.22 5.16
N PRO A 20 7.24 -21.00 6.04
CA PRO A 20 8.17 -20.49 7.03
C PRO A 20 9.41 -19.84 6.40
N GLU A 21 9.95 -18.83 7.07
CA GLU A 21 11.03 -17.96 6.59
C GLU A 21 12.40 -18.68 6.50
N ASP A 22 13.18 -18.35 5.47
CA ASP A 22 14.65 -18.41 5.53
C ASP A 22 15.14 -17.06 6.07
N VAL A 23 15.91 -17.10 7.15
CA VAL A 23 16.38 -15.93 7.89
C VAL A 23 17.48 -15.22 7.11
N GLY A 24 17.09 -14.35 6.18
CA GLY A 24 17.96 -13.35 5.57
C GLY A 24 18.13 -12.15 6.50
N GLN A 25 19.37 -11.66 6.63
CA GLN A 25 19.76 -10.55 7.51
C GLN A 25 18.87 -9.30 7.30
N GLY A 26 17.86 -9.16 8.16
CA GLY A 26 16.98 -8.00 8.25
C GLY A 26 17.67 -6.85 8.99
N ALA A 27 17.46 -5.63 8.48
CA ALA A 27 18.00 -4.42 9.06
C ALA A 27 17.60 -4.29 10.53
N SER A 28 18.58 -4.37 11.43
CA SER A 28 18.43 -3.94 12.81
C SER A 28 18.08 -2.45 12.81
N VAL A 29 16.98 -2.09 13.47
CA VAL A 29 16.65 -0.70 13.79
C VAL A 29 17.80 -0.14 14.62
N SER A 30 18.67 0.67 14.00
CA SER A 30 19.79 1.30 14.70
C SER A 30 19.25 2.35 15.67
N MET A 31 19.82 2.36 16.87
CA MET A 31 19.46 3.12 18.07
C MET A 31 19.56 4.67 17.96
N ALA A 32 19.02 5.28 16.90
CA ALA A 32 19.13 6.73 16.65
C ALA A 32 17.79 7.50 16.58
N GLU A 33 16.63 6.85 16.66
CA GLU A 33 15.33 7.53 16.49
C GLU A 33 14.46 7.46 17.75
N THR A 34 14.70 8.37 18.69
CA THR A 34 13.76 8.65 19.79
C THR A 34 13.29 10.10 19.75
N GLU A 35 13.04 10.64 18.57
CA GLU A 35 12.08 11.76 18.48
C GLU A 35 10.68 11.20 18.62
N SER A 36 9.88 11.80 19.50
CA SER A 36 8.51 11.37 19.70
C SER A 36 7.73 11.60 18.41
N LEU A 37 6.96 10.59 17.98
CA LEU A 37 6.15 10.65 16.76
C LEU A 37 5.27 11.91 16.63
N PRO A 38 4.70 12.49 17.71
CA PRO A 38 4.01 13.78 17.65
C PRO A 38 4.88 14.91 17.10
N LYS A 39 6.15 14.99 17.52
CA LYS A 39 7.08 16.03 17.07
C LYS A 39 7.40 15.90 15.58
N LEU A 40 7.67 14.67 15.13
CA LEU A 40 7.88 14.38 13.70
C LEU A 40 6.68 14.81 12.85
N ARG A 41 5.45 14.57 13.33
CA ARG A 41 4.24 14.99 12.62
C ARG A 41 4.08 16.51 12.59
N GLU A 42 4.36 17.21 13.68
CA GLU A 42 4.36 18.68 13.70
C GLU A 42 5.36 19.24 12.69
N ASP A 43 6.59 18.75 12.71
CA ASP A 43 7.65 19.20 11.80
C ASP A 43 7.31 18.86 10.34
N PHE A 44 6.66 17.72 10.09
CA PHE A 44 6.15 17.36 8.77
C PHE A 44 5.05 18.32 8.28
N ARG A 45 4.08 18.68 9.14
CA ARG A 45 3.03 19.64 8.79
C ARG A 45 3.60 21.02 8.44
N MET A 46 4.63 21.46 9.15
CA MET A 46 5.32 22.73 8.88
C MET A 46 6.01 22.78 7.51
N GLN A 47 6.29 21.64 6.89
CA GLN A 47 6.85 21.56 5.54
C GLN A 47 5.80 21.77 4.43
N ASN A 48 4.51 21.87 4.78
CA ASN A 48 3.41 22.20 3.87
C ASN A 48 3.31 21.28 2.65
N LYS A 49 3.59 19.98 2.84
CA LYS A 49 3.69 18.99 1.77
C LYS A 49 2.34 18.66 1.13
N SER A 50 2.36 18.40 -0.18
CA SER A 50 1.20 17.92 -0.94
C SER A 50 1.29 16.41 -1.21
N VAL A 51 0.13 15.75 -1.33
CA VAL A 51 0.03 14.30 -1.57
C VAL A 51 -0.97 13.95 -2.65
N PHE A 52 -0.66 12.92 -3.43
CA PHE A 52 -1.66 12.20 -4.23
C PHE A 52 -1.84 10.75 -3.78
N ILE A 53 -3.06 10.23 -3.98
CA ILE A 53 -3.43 8.84 -3.67
C ILE A 53 -4.05 8.19 -4.90
N LEU A 54 -3.45 7.07 -5.34
CA LEU A 54 -4.04 6.16 -6.32
C LEU A 54 -4.74 5.02 -5.58
N GLY A 55 -5.96 4.68 -6.00
CA GLY A 55 -6.72 3.58 -5.37
C GLY A 55 -7.45 3.94 -4.09
N ALA A 56 -7.77 5.23 -3.88
CA ALA A 56 -8.51 5.73 -2.72
C ALA A 56 -9.91 5.11 -2.55
N SER A 57 -10.50 4.54 -3.60
CA SER A 57 -11.78 3.81 -3.52
C SER A 57 -11.65 2.37 -3.01
N GLY A 58 -10.44 1.85 -2.88
CA GLY A 58 -10.18 0.51 -2.34
C GLY A 58 -10.14 0.52 -0.81
N GLU A 59 -10.18 -0.67 -0.19
CA GLU A 59 -10.21 -0.82 1.27
C GLU A 59 -9.07 -0.07 1.97
N THR A 60 -7.82 -0.32 1.55
CA THR A 60 -6.66 0.36 2.14
C THR A 60 -6.62 1.84 1.79
N GLY A 61 -6.95 2.21 0.54
CA GLY A 61 -6.92 3.61 0.10
C GLY A 61 -7.95 4.47 0.82
N ARG A 62 -9.12 3.93 1.17
CA ARG A 62 -10.17 4.65 1.91
C ARG A 62 -9.75 4.91 3.35
N VAL A 63 -9.14 3.92 4.01
CA VAL A 63 -8.58 4.09 5.36
C VAL A 63 -7.40 5.06 5.35
N LEU A 64 -6.53 4.99 4.33
CA LEU A 64 -5.41 5.93 4.15
C LEU A 64 -5.89 7.37 4.00
N LEU A 65 -6.88 7.61 3.14
CA LEU A 65 -7.46 8.95 2.96
C LEU A 65 -8.04 9.47 4.28
N LYS A 66 -8.81 8.64 4.98
CA LYS A 66 -9.39 9.01 6.27
C LYS A 66 -8.32 9.43 7.28
N GLU A 67 -7.30 8.60 7.49
CA GLU A 67 -6.21 8.88 8.44
C GLU A 67 -5.38 10.11 8.04
N ILE A 68 -5.15 10.35 6.74
CA ILE A 68 -4.48 11.56 6.26
C ILE A 68 -5.26 12.83 6.65
N LEU A 69 -6.58 12.80 6.51
CA LEU A 69 -7.45 13.93 6.84
C LEU A 69 -7.59 14.12 8.35
N GLU A 70 -7.75 13.03 9.12
CA GLU A 70 -7.85 13.08 10.58
C GLU A 70 -6.55 13.60 11.23
N GLN A 71 -5.39 13.22 10.69
CA GLN A 71 -4.10 13.66 11.21
C GLN A 71 -3.63 15.01 10.64
N GLY A 72 -4.26 15.51 9.58
CA GLY A 72 -3.93 16.78 8.92
C GLY A 72 -2.47 16.87 8.50
N LEU A 73 -1.89 15.78 7.99
CA LEU A 73 -0.45 15.70 7.68
C LEU A 73 -0.05 16.50 6.43
N PHE A 74 -0.98 16.65 5.48
CA PHE A 74 -0.72 17.27 4.18
C PHE A 74 -1.60 18.50 4.00
N SER A 75 -1.03 19.53 3.36
CA SER A 75 -1.74 20.78 3.06
C SER A 75 -2.67 20.67 1.86
N LYS A 76 -2.39 19.73 0.96
CA LYS A 76 -3.19 19.42 -0.23
C LYS A 76 -3.25 17.92 -0.43
N VAL A 77 -4.46 17.39 -0.62
CA VAL A 77 -4.72 15.97 -0.88
C VAL A 77 -5.43 15.82 -2.21
N THR A 78 -4.86 15.04 -3.12
CA THR A 78 -5.41 14.77 -4.46
C THR A 78 -5.66 13.28 -4.65
N LEU A 79 -6.86 12.90 -5.07
CA LEU A 79 -7.17 11.52 -5.46
C LEU A 79 -7.04 11.42 -6.97
N ILE A 80 -6.25 10.45 -7.44
CA ILE A 80 -6.14 10.15 -8.87
C ILE A 80 -6.79 8.78 -9.11
N GLY A 81 -7.82 8.73 -9.93
CA GLY A 81 -8.56 7.49 -10.13
C GLY A 81 -9.53 7.52 -11.31
N ARG A 82 -10.09 6.36 -11.63
CA ARG A 82 -10.95 6.19 -12.82
C ARG A 82 -12.38 6.71 -12.67
N ARG A 83 -12.75 7.23 -11.50
CA ARG A 83 -14.10 7.72 -11.19
C ARG A 83 -14.07 8.69 -10.02
N LYS A 84 -15.01 9.63 -10.01
CA LYS A 84 -15.27 10.51 -8.88
C LYS A 84 -15.85 9.71 -7.71
N LEU A 85 -15.38 9.99 -6.50
CA LEU A 85 -15.91 9.45 -5.25
C LEU A 85 -16.88 10.44 -4.63
N THR A 86 -18.00 9.92 -4.14
CA THR A 86 -18.90 10.65 -3.25
C THR A 86 -18.27 10.62 -1.86
N LEU A 87 -17.99 11.80 -1.32
CA LEU A 87 -17.36 11.98 -0.01
C LEU A 87 -18.32 12.84 0.81
N ASP A 88 -18.96 12.24 1.81
CA ASP A 88 -20.15 12.81 2.46
C ASP A 88 -19.83 13.69 3.68
N GLU A 89 -18.56 13.74 4.13
CA GLU A 89 -18.17 14.52 5.32
C GLU A 89 -17.48 15.84 4.94
N GLU A 90 -17.70 16.89 5.72
CA GLU A 90 -17.13 18.23 5.52
C GLU A 90 -15.61 18.21 5.35
N ALA A 91 -14.91 17.34 6.09
CA ALA A 91 -13.46 17.17 6.02
C ALA A 91 -12.95 16.80 4.61
N TYR A 92 -13.79 16.20 3.77
CA TYR A 92 -13.44 15.79 2.41
C TYR A 92 -13.70 16.86 1.35
N LYS A 93 -14.34 17.99 1.69
CA LYS A 93 -14.65 19.05 0.70
C LYS A 93 -13.40 19.65 0.05
N ASN A 94 -12.28 19.64 0.76
CA ASN A 94 -11.00 20.18 0.29
C ASN A 94 -10.15 19.14 -0.45
N VAL A 95 -10.67 17.91 -0.65
CA VAL A 95 -9.96 16.86 -1.38
C VAL A 95 -10.14 17.05 -2.88
N ASN A 96 -9.04 17.29 -3.59
CA ASN A 96 -9.05 17.35 -5.04
C ASN A 96 -9.26 15.95 -5.63
N GLN A 97 -10.01 15.84 -6.72
CA GLN A 97 -10.24 14.56 -7.39
C GLN A 97 -9.96 14.71 -8.89
N GLU A 98 -8.92 14.03 -9.36
CA GLU A 98 -8.55 13.92 -10.77
C GLU A 98 -9.10 12.60 -11.33
N VAL A 99 -10.09 12.72 -12.20
CA VAL A 99 -10.69 11.57 -12.89
C VAL A 99 -9.93 11.32 -14.17
N VAL A 100 -9.24 10.18 -14.25
CA VAL A 100 -8.32 9.85 -15.35
C VAL A 100 -8.74 8.56 -16.06
N ASP A 101 -8.34 8.44 -17.32
CA ASP A 101 -8.38 7.17 -18.05
C ASP A 101 -7.00 6.49 -17.96
N PHE A 102 -6.93 5.35 -17.28
CA PHE A 102 -5.68 4.62 -17.11
C PHE A 102 -5.17 3.98 -18.41
N GLU A 103 -6.03 3.76 -19.40
CA GLU A 103 -5.59 3.26 -20.71
C GLU A 103 -4.88 4.36 -21.53
N LYS A 104 -5.09 5.63 -21.17
CA LYS A 104 -4.51 6.82 -21.84
C LYS A 104 -3.88 7.77 -20.84
N LEU A 105 -3.20 7.23 -19.84
CA LEU A 105 -2.77 8.01 -18.67
C LEU A 105 -1.80 9.17 -19.02
N ASP A 106 -1.07 9.07 -20.13
CA ASP A 106 -0.24 10.16 -20.66
C ASP A 106 -1.01 11.47 -20.90
N ASP A 107 -2.26 11.37 -21.37
CA ASP A 107 -3.14 12.54 -21.62
C ASP A 107 -3.50 13.27 -20.30
N TYR A 108 -3.25 12.63 -19.17
CA TYR A 108 -3.55 13.11 -17.82
C TYR A 108 -2.27 13.38 -17.00
N ALA A 109 -1.12 13.57 -17.64
CA ALA A 109 0.15 13.85 -16.96
C ALA A 109 0.07 15.02 -15.98
N SER A 110 -0.77 16.03 -16.25
CA SER A 110 -1.00 17.18 -15.36
C SER A 110 -1.54 16.79 -13.98
N ALA A 111 -2.31 15.71 -13.87
CA ALA A 111 -2.85 15.22 -12.60
C ALA A 111 -1.74 14.82 -11.60
N PHE A 112 -0.55 14.47 -12.11
CA PHE A 112 0.60 14.02 -11.33
C PHE A 112 1.60 15.14 -11.00
N GLN A 113 1.38 16.38 -11.48
CA GLN A 113 2.34 17.47 -11.32
C GLN A 113 2.24 18.15 -9.95
N GLY A 114 3.41 18.47 -9.37
CA GLY A 114 3.53 19.34 -8.20
C GLY A 114 3.15 18.69 -6.86
N HIS A 115 3.08 17.36 -6.80
CA HIS A 115 2.88 16.62 -5.56
C HIS A 115 4.22 16.18 -4.96
N ASP A 116 4.43 16.41 -3.66
CA ASP A 116 5.66 15.96 -2.97
C ASP A 116 5.68 14.44 -2.74
N VAL A 117 4.54 13.89 -2.33
CA VAL A 117 4.38 12.50 -1.88
C VAL A 117 3.29 11.79 -2.70
N GLY A 118 3.54 10.54 -3.08
CA GLY A 118 2.57 9.68 -3.77
C GLY A 118 2.34 8.38 -3.02
N PHE A 119 1.07 7.99 -2.84
CA PHE A 119 0.69 6.66 -2.36
C PHE A 119 -0.04 5.87 -3.43
N CYS A 120 0.47 4.68 -3.76
CA CYS A 120 -0.17 3.76 -4.68
C CYS A 120 -0.78 2.57 -3.94
N CYS A 121 -2.11 2.59 -3.81
CA CYS A 121 -2.92 1.50 -3.27
C CYS A 121 -3.76 0.82 -4.37
N LEU A 122 -3.34 0.92 -5.63
CA LEU A 122 -3.98 0.21 -6.73
C LEU A 122 -3.77 -1.29 -6.59
N GLY A 123 -4.81 -2.04 -6.90
CA GLY A 123 -4.76 -3.47 -7.01
C GLY A 123 -6.11 -4.02 -7.44
N THR A 124 -6.06 -5.07 -8.24
CA THR A 124 -7.22 -5.88 -8.57
C THR A 124 -6.97 -7.33 -8.17
N THR A 125 -7.92 -8.20 -8.47
CA THR A 125 -7.73 -9.64 -8.32
C THR A 125 -7.95 -10.32 -9.65
N ARG A 126 -7.23 -11.43 -9.89
CA ARG A 126 -7.47 -12.28 -11.06
C ARG A 126 -8.95 -12.70 -11.18
N LYS A 127 -9.63 -12.89 -10.04
CA LYS A 127 -11.07 -13.20 -10.01
C LYS A 127 -11.95 -12.10 -10.63
N LYS A 128 -11.57 -10.84 -10.47
CA LYS A 128 -12.32 -9.68 -10.98
C LYS A 128 -11.92 -9.27 -12.39
N ALA A 129 -10.63 -9.36 -12.72
CA ALA A 129 -10.06 -8.78 -13.94
C ALA A 129 -9.46 -9.81 -14.91
N GLY A 130 -9.48 -11.11 -14.59
CA GLY A 130 -8.71 -12.09 -15.32
C GLY A 130 -7.21 -11.95 -15.10
N ALA A 131 -6.40 -12.78 -15.78
CA ALA A 131 -4.94 -12.73 -15.64
C ALA A 131 -4.34 -11.48 -16.30
N GLU A 132 -4.76 -11.19 -17.54
CA GLU A 132 -4.29 -10.02 -18.29
C GLU A 132 -4.70 -8.72 -17.62
N GLY A 133 -5.97 -8.59 -17.20
CA GLY A 133 -6.43 -7.40 -16.49
C GLY A 133 -5.77 -7.23 -15.11
N PHE A 134 -5.35 -8.32 -14.46
CA PHE A 134 -4.55 -8.24 -13.25
C PHE A 134 -3.16 -7.67 -13.54
N VAL A 135 -2.45 -8.18 -14.55
CA VAL A 135 -1.15 -7.63 -14.98
C VAL A 135 -1.29 -6.16 -15.38
N ARG A 136 -2.32 -5.83 -16.17
CA ARG A 136 -2.60 -4.46 -16.62
C ARG A 136 -2.75 -3.48 -15.46
N VAL A 137 -3.53 -3.85 -14.44
CA VAL A 137 -3.77 -2.99 -13.28
C VAL A 137 -2.60 -2.97 -12.31
N ASP A 138 -2.11 -4.13 -11.87
CA ASP A 138 -1.15 -4.23 -10.78
C ASP A 138 0.31 -3.98 -11.23
N ARG A 139 0.60 -4.03 -12.53
CA ARG A 139 1.90 -3.68 -13.11
C ARG A 139 1.82 -2.41 -13.95
N ASP A 140 1.07 -2.45 -15.06
CA ASP A 140 1.20 -1.41 -16.09
C ASP A 140 0.68 -0.06 -15.61
N TYR A 141 -0.51 -0.01 -15.00
CA TYR A 141 -1.07 1.23 -14.46
C TYR A 141 -0.25 1.78 -13.29
N VAL A 142 0.23 0.91 -12.42
CA VAL A 142 1.09 1.30 -11.29
C VAL A 142 2.39 1.91 -11.81
N LEU A 143 3.09 1.22 -12.72
CA LEU A 143 4.34 1.69 -13.29
C LEU A 143 4.14 3.02 -14.03
N LYS A 144 3.12 3.11 -14.89
CA LYS A 144 2.84 4.32 -15.66
C LYS A 144 2.52 5.51 -14.75
N SER A 145 1.76 5.27 -13.69
CA SER A 145 1.48 6.31 -12.69
C SER A 145 2.74 6.75 -11.96
N ALA A 146 3.66 5.83 -11.66
CA ALA A 146 4.94 6.14 -11.03
C ALA A 146 5.86 6.95 -11.97
N GLU A 147 5.91 6.60 -13.26
CA GLU A 147 6.65 7.37 -14.28
C GLU A 147 6.14 8.82 -14.35
N LEU A 148 4.82 8.99 -14.45
CA LEU A 148 4.20 10.32 -14.48
C LEU A 148 4.45 11.08 -13.18
N ALA A 149 4.32 10.43 -12.02
CA ALA A 149 4.63 11.05 -10.73
C ALA A 149 6.09 11.52 -10.65
N LYS A 150 7.06 10.70 -11.09
CA LYS A 150 8.47 11.08 -11.11
C LYS A 150 8.70 12.29 -12.02
N SER A 151 8.13 12.28 -13.23
CA SER A 151 8.22 13.42 -14.15
C SER A 151 7.51 14.67 -13.64
N GLY A 152 6.45 14.50 -12.84
CA GLY A 152 5.68 15.56 -12.21
C GLY A 152 6.33 16.18 -10.97
N GLY A 153 7.51 15.69 -10.56
CA GLY A 153 8.28 16.21 -9.45
C GLY A 153 8.10 15.48 -8.12
N CYS A 154 7.36 14.36 -8.10
CA CYS A 154 7.18 13.57 -6.89
C CYS A 154 8.52 13.07 -6.34
N LYS A 155 8.73 13.29 -5.04
CA LYS A 155 9.97 13.03 -4.33
C LYS A 155 9.91 11.71 -3.58
N HIS A 156 8.79 11.44 -2.94
CA HIS A 156 8.57 10.23 -2.15
C HIS A 156 7.41 9.41 -2.71
N PHE A 157 7.73 8.26 -3.33
CA PHE A 157 6.72 7.33 -3.82
C PHE A 157 6.57 6.14 -2.87
N ASN A 158 5.33 5.80 -2.52
CA ASN A 158 4.98 4.74 -1.60
C ASN A 158 4.14 3.68 -2.33
N LEU A 159 4.65 2.47 -2.44
CA LEU A 159 3.97 1.36 -3.11
C LEU A 159 3.44 0.34 -2.10
N LEU A 160 2.12 0.10 -2.14
CA LEU A 160 1.51 -1.02 -1.44
C LEU A 160 1.64 -2.31 -2.26
N SER A 161 2.57 -3.16 -1.85
CA SER A 161 2.83 -4.47 -2.45
C SER A 161 2.24 -5.59 -1.59
N SER A 162 2.94 -6.72 -1.45
CA SER A 162 2.50 -7.88 -0.66
C SER A 162 3.68 -8.70 -0.14
N LYS A 163 3.48 -9.39 0.99
CA LYS A 163 4.39 -10.41 1.51
C LYS A 163 4.65 -11.47 0.43
N GLY A 164 5.93 -11.83 0.25
CA GLY A 164 6.36 -12.82 -0.74
C GLY A 164 6.45 -12.31 -2.18
N ALA A 165 6.28 -11.01 -2.43
CA ALA A 165 6.48 -10.44 -3.76
C ALA A 165 7.89 -10.79 -4.30
N ASP A 166 7.92 -11.47 -5.44
CA ASP A 166 9.15 -11.96 -6.05
C ASP A 166 8.95 -12.09 -7.56
N LYS A 167 9.75 -11.35 -8.33
CA LYS A 167 9.71 -11.35 -9.80
C LYS A 167 10.06 -12.71 -10.42
N SER A 168 10.74 -13.60 -9.69
CA SER A 168 11.01 -14.98 -10.13
C SER A 168 9.94 -16.00 -9.70
N SER A 169 8.88 -15.57 -9.01
CA SER A 169 7.84 -16.48 -8.56
C SER A 169 7.08 -17.12 -9.74
N ASN A 170 6.77 -18.41 -9.62
CA ASN A 170 5.85 -19.10 -10.54
C ASN A 170 4.38 -18.73 -10.29
N PHE A 171 4.09 -18.01 -9.21
CA PHE A 171 2.73 -17.55 -8.90
C PHE A 171 2.51 -16.12 -9.39
N LEU A 172 1.65 -15.96 -10.41
CA LEU A 172 1.40 -14.70 -11.13
C LEU A 172 1.22 -13.49 -10.20
N TYR A 173 0.51 -13.64 -9.08
CA TYR A 173 0.31 -12.55 -8.13
C TYR A 173 1.63 -12.01 -7.53
N LEU A 174 2.47 -12.91 -7.02
CA LEU A 174 3.75 -12.55 -6.41
C LEU A 174 4.77 -12.11 -7.46
N GLN A 175 4.72 -12.75 -8.64
CA GLN A 175 5.52 -12.39 -9.81
C GLN A 175 5.27 -10.94 -10.24
N VAL A 176 4.01 -10.57 -10.46
CA VAL A 176 3.62 -9.22 -10.86
C VAL A 176 3.98 -8.19 -9.79
N LYS A 177 3.74 -8.49 -8.51
CA LYS A 177 4.11 -7.59 -7.41
C LYS A 177 5.62 -7.38 -7.32
N GLY A 178 6.41 -8.43 -7.45
CA GLY A 178 7.88 -8.32 -7.47
C GLY A 178 8.41 -7.61 -8.72
N GLU A 179 7.78 -7.82 -9.88
CA GLU A 179 8.14 -7.16 -11.14
C GLU A 179 7.90 -5.65 -11.06
N VAL A 180 6.72 -5.21 -10.60
CA VAL A 180 6.42 -3.78 -10.49
C VAL A 180 7.28 -3.09 -9.43
N GLU A 181 7.60 -3.77 -8.32
CA GLU A 181 8.53 -3.24 -7.33
C GLU A 181 9.90 -2.90 -7.94
N ALA A 182 10.45 -3.83 -8.74
CA ALA A 182 11.74 -3.67 -9.40
C ALA A 182 11.70 -2.56 -10.47
N ARG A 183 10.64 -2.50 -11.29
CA ARG A 183 10.52 -1.46 -12.33
C ARG A 183 10.34 -0.06 -11.73
N VAL A 184 9.59 0.09 -10.64
CA VAL A 184 9.45 1.39 -9.96
C VAL A 184 10.77 1.81 -9.29
N GLU A 185 11.57 0.85 -8.81
CA GLU A 185 12.91 1.13 -8.27
C GLU A 185 13.88 1.70 -9.34
N GLU A 186 13.69 1.37 -10.62
CA GLU A 186 14.49 1.90 -11.73
C GLU A 186 14.22 3.39 -11.98
N LEU A 187 13.07 3.92 -11.54
CA LEU A 187 12.72 5.35 -11.68
C LEU A 187 13.49 6.27 -10.73
N LYS A 188 14.20 5.70 -9.74
CA LYS A 188 15.07 6.42 -8.79
C LYS A 188 14.40 7.64 -8.16
N PHE A 189 13.23 7.46 -7.54
CA PHE A 189 12.68 8.46 -6.63
C PHE A 189 13.71 8.85 -5.57
N ASP A 190 13.59 10.08 -5.05
CA ASP A 190 14.48 10.58 -4.01
C ASP A 190 14.30 9.71 -2.75
N ARG A 191 13.06 9.26 -2.51
CA ARG A 191 12.71 8.20 -1.57
C ARG A 191 11.65 7.26 -2.17
N TYR A 192 11.86 5.96 -2.07
CA TYR A 192 10.92 4.92 -2.51
C TYR A 192 10.65 3.93 -1.39
N SER A 193 9.43 3.89 -0.87
CA SER A 193 9.04 2.97 0.21
C SER A 193 8.09 1.90 -0.30
N ILE A 194 8.43 0.65 -0.04
CA ILE A 194 7.68 -0.54 -0.45
C ILE A 194 7.12 -1.20 0.80
N PHE A 195 5.80 -1.38 0.86
CA PHE A 195 5.13 -2.04 1.96
C PHE A 195 4.70 -3.44 1.51
N ARG A 196 5.21 -4.49 2.18
CA ARG A 196 4.89 -5.89 1.91
C ARG A 196 4.06 -6.49 3.05
N PRO A 197 2.78 -6.09 3.20
CA PRO A 197 1.90 -6.63 4.23
C PRO A 197 1.58 -8.10 3.96
N GLY A 198 1.30 -8.83 5.03
CA GLY A 198 0.60 -10.12 4.97
C GLY A 198 -0.84 -9.96 4.50
N VAL A 199 -1.67 -10.97 4.80
CA VAL A 199 -3.10 -10.93 4.49
C VAL A 199 -3.76 -9.77 5.23
N LEU A 200 -4.32 -8.83 4.47
CA LEU A 200 -5.05 -7.68 5.02
C LEU A 200 -6.32 -8.14 5.73
N LEU A 201 -6.41 -7.87 7.03
CA LEU A 201 -7.62 -8.04 7.82
C LEU A 201 -8.45 -6.76 7.73
N CYS A 202 -9.64 -6.89 7.16
CA CYS A 202 -10.61 -5.81 7.05
C CYS A 202 -12.03 -6.39 7.11
N ASP A 203 -12.93 -5.67 7.76
CA ASP A 203 -14.37 -5.93 7.70
C ASP A 203 -14.91 -5.42 6.37
N ARG A 204 -14.61 -6.16 5.31
CA ARG A 204 -15.01 -5.81 3.93
C ARG A 204 -16.52 -5.93 3.74
N GLN A 205 -17.05 -5.10 2.84
CA GLN A 205 -18.35 -5.38 2.20
C GLN A 205 -18.30 -6.57 1.23
N GLU A 206 -17.14 -6.84 0.62
CA GLU A 206 -16.93 -8.00 -0.25
C GLU A 206 -16.01 -9.03 0.41
N SER A 207 -16.59 -10.17 0.81
CA SER A 207 -15.84 -11.31 1.33
C SER A 207 -15.01 -11.97 0.22
N ARG A 208 -13.70 -12.17 0.45
CA ARG A 208 -13.00 -13.21 -0.31
C ARG A 208 -13.53 -14.56 0.19
N PRO A 209 -13.93 -15.51 -0.68
CA PRO A 209 -14.52 -16.78 -0.23
C PRO A 209 -13.61 -17.61 0.70
N GLY A 210 -12.30 -17.34 0.72
CA GLY A 210 -11.35 -17.97 1.66
C GLY A 210 -11.10 -17.19 2.95
N GLU A 211 -11.52 -15.93 3.06
CA GLU A 211 -11.24 -15.06 4.20
C GLU A 211 -12.10 -15.40 5.42
N TRP A 212 -13.31 -15.92 5.23
CA TRP A 212 -14.09 -16.45 6.35
C TRP A 212 -13.46 -17.72 6.93
N LEU A 213 -12.97 -18.61 6.06
CA LEU A 213 -12.32 -19.85 6.47
C LEU A 213 -10.98 -19.55 7.15
N VAL A 214 -10.18 -18.65 6.57
CA VAL A 214 -8.93 -18.13 7.17
C VAL A 214 -9.21 -17.40 8.48
N ARG A 215 -10.20 -16.50 8.59
CA ARG A 215 -10.53 -15.85 9.87
C ARG A 215 -10.94 -16.86 10.95
N LYS A 216 -11.70 -17.91 10.59
CA LYS A 216 -12.13 -18.95 11.53
C LYS A 216 -11.00 -19.92 11.91
N PHE A 217 -10.09 -20.23 10.97
CA PHE A 217 -8.93 -21.09 11.23
C PHE A 217 -7.80 -20.35 11.96
N PHE A 218 -7.61 -19.06 11.70
CA PHE A 218 -6.55 -18.23 12.28
C PHE A 218 -6.97 -17.61 13.61
N GLY A 219 -8.27 -17.46 13.88
CA GLY A 219 -8.79 -17.06 15.20
C GLY A 219 -8.53 -18.09 16.30
N SER A 220 -8.20 -19.33 15.96
CA SER A 220 -7.81 -20.39 16.90
C SER A 220 -6.30 -20.65 16.98
N LEU A 221 -5.47 -19.87 16.27
CA LEU A 221 -4.01 -19.98 16.30
C LEU A 221 -3.41 -18.95 17.28
N PRO A 222 -2.19 -19.18 17.80
CA PRO A 222 -1.50 -18.21 18.64
C PRO A 222 -1.40 -16.85 17.94
N GLU A 223 -1.61 -15.77 18.68
CA GLU A 223 -1.59 -14.40 18.16
C GLU A 223 -0.26 -14.04 17.46
N SER A 224 0.85 -14.64 17.92
CA SER A 224 2.17 -14.54 17.30
C SER A 224 2.26 -15.16 15.90
N TRP A 225 1.46 -16.19 15.60
CA TRP A 225 1.43 -16.84 14.29
C TRP A 225 0.50 -16.12 13.31
N ALA A 226 -0.63 -15.61 13.83
CA ALA A 226 -1.57 -14.80 13.05
C ALA A 226 -0.94 -13.46 12.62
N SER A 227 -0.19 -12.80 13.50
CA SER A 227 0.52 -11.54 13.20
C SER A 227 1.66 -11.72 12.19
N GLY A 228 2.28 -12.91 12.10
CA GLY A 228 3.28 -13.22 11.07
C GLY A 228 2.73 -13.32 9.64
N HIS A 229 1.41 -13.54 9.48
CA HIS A 229 0.77 -13.84 8.19
C HIS A 229 -0.35 -12.88 7.82
N SER A 230 -0.79 -12.04 8.75
CA SER A 230 -1.88 -11.10 8.55
C SER A 230 -1.59 -9.77 9.25
N VAL A 231 -2.29 -8.73 8.82
CA VAL A 231 -2.16 -7.38 9.39
C VAL A 231 -3.47 -6.61 9.20
N PRO A 232 -3.98 -5.92 10.24
CA PRO A 232 -5.11 -5.01 10.09
C PRO A 232 -4.80 -3.90 9.09
N VAL A 233 -5.76 -3.57 8.22
CA VAL A 233 -5.58 -2.49 7.23
C VAL A 233 -5.19 -1.17 7.90
N ILE A 234 -5.77 -0.86 9.05
CA ILE A 234 -5.44 0.33 9.84
C ILE A 234 -3.98 0.35 10.29
N THR A 235 -3.44 -0.80 10.70
CA THR A 235 -2.02 -0.92 11.08
C THR A 235 -1.10 -0.67 9.90
N VAL A 236 -1.45 -1.17 8.70
CA VAL A 236 -0.70 -0.88 7.46
C VAL A 236 -0.69 0.61 7.17
N VAL A 237 -1.86 1.26 7.23
CA VAL A 237 -2.00 2.70 6.97
C VAL A 237 -1.20 3.52 7.99
N ARG A 238 -1.29 3.21 9.28
CA ARG A 238 -0.51 3.89 10.32
C ARG A 238 0.99 3.71 10.09
N ALA A 239 1.44 2.52 9.70
CA ALA A 239 2.84 2.29 9.35
C ALA A 239 3.28 3.13 8.14
N MET A 240 2.43 3.24 7.11
CA MET A 240 2.69 4.08 5.93
C MET A 240 2.86 5.55 6.30
N LEU A 241 1.96 6.09 7.13
CA LEU A 241 2.02 7.49 7.57
C LEU A 241 3.18 7.75 8.54
N ASN A 242 3.42 6.84 9.49
CA ASN A 242 4.52 6.94 10.42
C ASN A 242 5.88 6.86 9.71
N ASN A 243 6.00 6.07 8.64
CA ASN A 243 7.19 6.06 7.80
C ASN A 243 7.35 7.36 7.01
N ALA A 244 6.26 7.92 6.47
CA ALA A 244 6.29 9.13 5.66
C ALA A 244 6.78 10.37 6.43
N VAL A 245 6.44 10.48 7.73
CA VAL A 245 6.88 11.62 8.57
C VAL A 245 8.30 11.46 9.13
N ARG A 246 8.87 10.25 9.09
CA ARG A 246 10.26 10.02 9.51
C ARG A 246 11.22 10.52 8.43
N PRO A 247 12.23 11.33 8.78
CA PRO A 247 13.36 11.61 7.91
C PRO A 247 14.04 10.29 7.52
N SER A 248 14.53 10.19 6.28
CA SER A 248 15.28 9.02 5.84
C SER A 248 16.23 9.40 4.73
N ASP A 249 17.50 9.02 4.90
CA ASP A 249 18.53 9.17 3.88
C ASP A 249 18.55 7.98 2.89
N LYS A 250 17.71 6.96 3.14
CA LYS A 250 17.64 5.78 2.28
C LYS A 250 16.77 6.07 1.06
N LYS A 251 17.37 5.93 -0.13
CA LYS A 251 16.64 6.03 -1.40
C LYS A 251 15.56 4.96 -1.57
N LYS A 252 15.77 3.78 -0.99
CA LYS A 252 14.83 2.66 -1.02
C LYS A 252 14.62 2.11 0.38
N GLU A 253 13.36 1.88 0.73
CA GLU A 253 12.93 1.26 1.98
C GLU A 253 11.99 0.11 1.63
N LEU A 254 12.23 -1.06 2.19
CA LEU A 254 11.34 -2.21 2.06
C LEU A 254 10.91 -2.62 3.46
N LEU A 255 9.61 -2.50 3.72
CA LEU A 255 9.00 -2.76 5.01
C LEU A 255 8.20 -4.05 4.88
N ASP A 256 8.70 -5.11 5.50
CA ASP A 256 7.99 -6.38 5.60
C ASP A 256 6.83 -6.31 6.60
N ASN A 257 6.07 -7.38 6.70
CA ASN A 257 4.91 -7.44 7.56
C ASN A 257 5.24 -7.20 9.05
N LYS A 258 6.41 -7.62 9.53
CA LYS A 258 6.82 -7.42 10.93
C LYS A 258 7.10 -5.93 11.18
N VAL A 259 7.89 -5.29 10.32
CA VAL A 259 8.20 -3.86 10.41
C VAL A 259 6.92 -3.03 10.30
N ILE A 260 5.96 -3.43 9.47
CA ILE A 260 4.65 -2.79 9.37
C ILE A 260 3.89 -2.86 10.70
N HIS A 261 3.87 -4.01 11.39
CA HIS A 261 3.26 -4.11 12.72
C HIS A 261 3.94 -3.20 13.74
N ASP A 262 5.27 -3.21 13.76
CA ASP A 262 6.05 -2.44 14.73
C ASP A 262 5.84 -0.92 14.53
N LEU A 263 5.87 -0.44 13.29
CA LEU A 263 5.62 0.97 12.97
C LEU A 263 4.16 1.38 13.10
N GLY A 264 3.22 0.49 12.80
CA GLY A 264 1.79 0.77 12.89
C GLY A 264 1.29 0.88 14.34
N LYS A 265 2.01 0.30 15.30
CA LYS A 265 1.75 0.38 16.75
C LYS A 265 2.49 1.51 17.45
N ALA A 266 3.39 2.22 16.77
CA ALA A 266 4.18 3.30 17.38
C ALA A 266 3.36 4.53 17.81
N ASP A 267 2.03 4.45 17.73
CA ASP A 267 1.10 5.51 18.10
C ASP A 267 -0.06 4.97 18.95
N ASP A 268 0.15 4.95 20.27
CA ASP A 268 -0.89 4.59 21.25
C ASP A 268 -1.95 5.70 21.45
N SER A 269 -1.78 6.87 20.81
CA SER A 269 -2.67 8.03 21.00
C SER A 269 -3.88 8.06 20.04
N LEU A 270 -3.82 7.31 18.94
CA LEU A 270 -4.94 7.18 18.00
C LEU A 270 -5.88 6.07 18.49
N LYS A 271 -7.13 6.44 18.80
CA LYS A 271 -8.18 5.50 19.19
C LYS A 271 -8.29 4.36 18.16
N PRO A 272 -8.57 3.11 18.59
CA PRO A 272 -8.74 1.98 17.70
C PRO A 272 -9.89 2.18 16.70
#